data_AF-A0A357AAC3-F1
#
_entry.id   AF-A0A357AAC3-F1
#
_cell.length_a   1.000
_cell.length_b   1.000
_cell.length_c   1.000
_cell.angle_alpha   90.00
_cell.angle_beta   90.00
_cell.angle_gamma   90.00
#
_symmetry.space_group_name_H-M   'P 1'
#
loop_
_entity.id
_entity.type
_entity.pdbx_description
1 polymer ?
#
loop_
_entity_poly.entity_id
_entity_poly.type
_entity_poly.pdbx_seq_one_letter_code
_entity_poly.pdbx_strand_id
1 'polypeptide(L)'
;MINGNQGFETTINKVVRMPQESELCDRVRILGLNIVNVMWEDTARTAGSVWGPNITDMTLQVRHGNNSQKKELLPVIRYPNFTDKTGDVPLEYVYLKVGNQQGEDLEAIELKEYLNHLPEYISYPEKYDPENKPLVTDKDTHVLVSAQACFLPIPQQGKCEFNPVLFNYQSRKDSPAVLAILITTEGSSATVLDNNSDRAQWGQNIYFNNNGQKTCLTGERLSDYKDNQAQELASHQGISLEEARSQVTVAEDVNRVMIVQVPLKQKQAPDFLSLAAGSCDFMVEEKCRGITLGAASDMEDAVIGYGEDEGEHLELGGHKLERDPNYPIRITVQFYKATSNAIIDDEDLVNIHNCIEKAYTSADYIGSLVIGTLEKGNLAMGEARPTQPAPSTKPVLGPPKDFLQVVNPFAPHQKSKT
;
A
#
# COMPACT_ATOMS: atom_id res chain seq x y z
N MET A 1 -16.53 -26.09 18.42
CA MET A 1 -16.05 -24.71 18.65
C MET A 1 -14.54 -24.76 18.59
N ILE A 2 -13.95 -24.34 17.46
CA ILE A 2 -12.51 -24.10 17.39
C ILE A 2 -12.26 -22.91 18.31
N ASN A 3 -11.32 -23.03 19.26
CA ASN A 3 -10.91 -21.91 20.12
C ASN A 3 -10.59 -20.73 19.20
N GLY A 4 -11.12 -19.52 19.43
CA GLY A 4 -10.99 -18.39 18.48
C GLY A 4 -9.54 -18.15 18.01
N ASN A 5 -8.59 -18.42 18.89
CA ASN A 5 -7.15 -18.36 18.63
C ASN A 5 -6.60 -19.46 17.69
N GLN A 6 -7.11 -20.70 17.78
CA GLN A 6 -6.77 -21.75 16.80
C GLN A 6 -7.33 -21.43 15.41
N GLY A 7 -8.47 -20.73 15.35
CA GLY A 7 -9.03 -20.22 14.10
C GLY A 7 -8.09 -19.22 13.42
N PHE A 8 -7.61 -18.23 14.18
CA PHE A 8 -6.68 -17.21 13.69
C PHE A 8 -5.37 -17.78 13.14
N GLU A 9 -4.69 -18.65 13.90
CA GLU A 9 -3.47 -19.32 13.43
C GLU A 9 -3.71 -20.14 12.16
N THR A 10 -4.85 -20.82 12.09
CA THR A 10 -5.21 -21.61 10.90
C THR A 10 -5.41 -20.71 9.69
N THR A 11 -6.08 -19.56 9.86
CA THR A 11 -6.29 -18.58 8.78
C THR A 11 -4.98 -17.97 8.32
N ILE A 12 -4.09 -17.54 9.22
CA ILE A 12 -2.76 -17.02 8.86
C ILE A 12 -2.02 -18.04 8.01
N ASN A 13 -1.91 -19.29 8.47
CA ASN A 13 -1.18 -20.33 7.75
C ASN A 13 -1.74 -20.60 6.34
N LYS A 14 -3.05 -20.43 6.13
CA LYS A 14 -3.66 -20.56 4.81
C LYS A 14 -3.34 -19.38 3.91
N VAL A 15 -3.44 -18.15 4.42
CA VAL A 15 -3.12 -16.93 3.67
C VAL A 15 -1.63 -16.89 3.28
N VAL A 16 -0.73 -17.18 4.23
CA VAL A 16 0.73 -17.22 3.99
C VAL A 16 1.11 -18.23 2.89
N ARG A 17 0.31 -19.28 2.71
CA ARG A 17 0.54 -20.35 1.73
C ARG A 17 0.00 -20.08 0.33
N MET A 18 -0.70 -18.97 0.10
CA MET A 18 -1.31 -18.67 -1.20
C MET A 18 -0.30 -18.64 -2.37
N PRO A 19 0.94 -18.12 -2.22
CA PRO A 19 1.94 -18.22 -3.29
C PRO A 19 2.30 -19.66 -3.70
N GLN A 20 2.11 -20.63 -2.80
CA GLN A 20 2.36 -22.06 -3.02
C GLN A 20 1.19 -22.80 -3.67
N GLU A 21 0.00 -22.20 -3.69
CA GLU A 21 -1.21 -22.82 -4.22
C GLU A 21 -1.23 -22.76 -5.74
N SER A 22 -0.79 -23.83 -6.40
CA SER A 22 -0.57 -23.84 -7.86
C SER A 22 -1.82 -23.47 -8.67
N GLU A 23 -3.01 -23.92 -8.24
CA GLU A 23 -4.26 -23.64 -8.93
C GLU A 23 -4.64 -22.15 -8.85
N LEU A 24 -4.50 -21.53 -7.67
CA LEU A 24 -4.71 -20.10 -7.49
C LEU A 24 -3.68 -19.31 -8.31
N CYS A 25 -2.40 -19.68 -8.25
CA CYS A 25 -1.35 -19.06 -9.03
C CYS A 25 -1.61 -19.13 -10.54
N ASP A 26 -2.10 -20.25 -11.06
CA ASP A 26 -2.43 -20.38 -12.48
C ASP A 26 -3.62 -19.50 -12.88
N ARG A 27 -4.67 -19.42 -12.04
CA ARG A 27 -5.84 -18.54 -12.25
C ARG A 27 -5.45 -17.06 -12.21
N VAL A 28 -4.59 -16.66 -11.29
CA VAL A 28 -4.05 -15.29 -11.19
C VAL A 28 -3.21 -14.93 -12.42
N ARG A 29 -2.39 -15.86 -12.93
CA ARG A 29 -1.57 -15.65 -14.15
C ARG A 29 -2.41 -15.48 -15.41
N ILE A 30 -3.58 -16.10 -15.51
CA ILE A 30 -4.50 -15.90 -16.66
C ILE A 30 -4.92 -14.43 -16.77
N LEU A 31 -5.01 -13.71 -15.65
CA LEU A 31 -5.30 -12.27 -15.59
C LEU A 31 -4.05 -11.38 -15.78
N GLY A 32 -2.88 -11.96 -16.06
CA GLY A 32 -1.62 -11.23 -16.18
C GLY A 32 -1.05 -10.72 -14.84
N LEU A 33 -1.59 -11.22 -13.72
CA LEU A 33 -1.17 -10.87 -12.37
C LEU A 33 -0.26 -11.96 -11.79
N ASN A 34 0.30 -11.70 -10.61
CA ASN A 34 1.11 -12.65 -9.85
C ASN A 34 0.83 -12.52 -8.35
N ILE A 35 1.11 -13.60 -7.61
CA ILE A 35 1.07 -13.63 -6.14
C ILE A 35 2.51 -13.55 -5.64
N VAL A 36 2.83 -12.56 -4.80
CA VAL A 36 4.19 -12.35 -4.28
C VAL A 36 4.17 -11.96 -2.81
N ASN A 37 5.25 -12.30 -2.08
CA ASN A 37 5.47 -11.85 -0.70
C ASN A 37 6.38 -10.61 -0.61
N VAL A 38 7.10 -10.31 -1.70
CA VAL A 38 8.00 -9.16 -1.79
C VAL A 38 7.70 -8.41 -3.07
N MET A 39 7.43 -7.12 -2.93
CA MET A 39 7.05 -6.22 -4.00
C MET A 39 8.16 -5.23 -4.28
N TRP A 40 8.46 -5.03 -5.56
CA TRP A 40 9.44 -4.03 -5.97
C TRP A 40 8.74 -2.68 -6.12
N GLU A 41 8.98 -1.81 -5.13
CA GLU A 41 8.40 -0.49 -5.00
C GLU A 41 9.41 0.63 -5.33
N ASP A 42 10.18 0.44 -6.39
CA ASP A 42 11.28 1.33 -6.77
C ASP A 42 10.85 2.68 -7.35
N THR A 43 11.65 3.70 -7.10
CA THR A 43 11.44 4.99 -7.76
C THR A 43 12.24 5.11 -9.06
N ALA A 44 13.26 4.27 -9.24
CA ALA A 44 14.02 4.17 -10.48
C ALA A 44 14.70 2.81 -10.65
N ARG A 45 14.97 2.43 -11.90
CA ARG A 45 15.57 1.13 -12.23
C ARG A 45 16.46 1.20 -13.47
N THR A 46 17.50 0.37 -13.51
CA THR A 46 18.25 0.09 -14.74
C THR A 46 17.40 -0.82 -15.61
N ALA A 47 17.14 -0.41 -16.85
CA ALA A 47 16.22 -1.10 -17.73
C ALA A 47 16.61 -2.59 -17.92
N GLY A 48 15.62 -3.48 -17.84
CA GLY A 48 15.82 -4.93 -17.89
C GLY A 48 16.61 -5.53 -16.72
N SER A 49 16.77 -4.81 -15.61
CA SER A 49 17.58 -5.25 -14.47
C SER A 49 16.81 -5.35 -13.16
N VAL A 50 17.39 -6.08 -12.21
CA VAL A 50 17.00 -6.06 -10.78
C VAL A 50 17.70 -4.94 -10.01
N TRP A 51 18.62 -4.23 -10.65
CA TRP A 51 19.40 -3.15 -10.07
C TRP A 51 18.87 -1.79 -10.48
N GLY A 52 19.09 -0.79 -9.63
CA GLY A 52 18.89 0.61 -9.96
C GLY A 52 19.18 1.50 -8.77
N PRO A 53 18.99 2.81 -8.94
CA PRO A 53 19.06 3.75 -7.84
C PRO A 53 17.73 3.83 -7.09
N ASN A 54 17.79 4.01 -5.78
CA ASN A 54 16.64 4.19 -4.89
C ASN A 54 15.57 3.08 -5.02
N ILE A 55 16.04 1.85 -4.80
CA ILE A 55 15.31 0.57 -4.86
C ILE A 55 14.73 0.29 -3.48
N THR A 56 13.43 0.00 -3.44
CA THR A 56 12.71 -0.31 -2.20
C THR A 56 11.94 -1.60 -2.36
N ASP A 57 12.30 -2.59 -1.54
CA ASP A 57 11.47 -3.77 -1.34
C ASP A 57 10.39 -3.45 -0.31
N MET A 58 9.18 -3.91 -0.59
CA MET A 58 8.06 -3.83 0.34
C MET A 58 7.46 -5.20 0.60
N THR A 59 7.03 -5.41 1.85
CA THR A 59 6.25 -6.57 2.26
C THR A 59 5.20 -6.15 3.29
N LEU A 60 4.30 -7.05 3.65
CA LEU A 60 3.31 -6.87 4.72
C LEU A 60 3.57 -7.91 5.80
N GLN A 61 3.48 -7.51 7.07
CA GLN A 61 3.65 -8.42 8.20
C GLN A 61 2.41 -8.42 9.06
N VAL A 62 1.83 -9.61 9.29
CA VAL A 62 0.75 -9.80 10.26
C VAL A 62 1.32 -10.23 11.61
N ARG A 63 0.74 -9.72 12.69
CA ARG A 63 1.06 -10.16 14.06
C ARG A 63 0.13 -11.29 14.47
N HIS A 64 0.68 -12.25 15.19
CA HIS A 64 -0.13 -13.30 15.83
C HIS A 64 -0.77 -12.75 17.10
N GLY A 65 -2.09 -12.83 17.24
CA GLY A 65 -2.82 -12.21 18.36
C GLY A 65 -2.31 -12.60 19.76
N ASN A 66 -1.84 -13.84 19.92
CA ASN A 66 -1.31 -14.33 21.20
C ASN A 66 0.21 -14.15 21.38
N ASN A 67 0.91 -13.69 20.33
CA ASN A 67 2.34 -13.49 20.33
C ASN A 67 2.72 -12.44 19.29
N SER A 68 2.70 -11.16 19.68
CA SER A 68 3.06 -10.03 18.81
C SER A 68 4.50 -10.08 18.28
N GLN A 69 5.37 -10.93 18.86
CA GLN A 69 6.73 -11.18 18.37
C GLN A 69 6.77 -12.17 17.21
N LYS A 70 5.77 -13.05 17.08
CA LYS A 70 5.62 -13.91 15.92
C LYS A 70 4.94 -13.10 14.82
N LYS A 71 5.61 -12.99 13.67
CA LYS A 71 5.14 -12.26 12.50
C LYS A 71 5.31 -13.13 11.26
N GLU A 72 4.34 -13.05 10.34
CA GLU A 72 4.37 -13.76 9.07
C GLU A 72 4.19 -12.78 7.92
N LEU A 73 4.80 -13.07 6.77
CA LEU A 73 4.64 -12.27 5.57
C LEU A 73 3.28 -12.54 4.93
N LEU A 74 2.55 -11.48 4.59
CA LEU A 74 1.31 -11.60 3.84
C LEU A 74 1.58 -11.47 2.34
N PRO A 75 0.99 -12.35 1.50
CA PRO A 75 1.08 -12.22 0.07
C PRO A 75 0.23 -11.05 -0.43
N VAL A 76 0.57 -10.59 -1.62
CA VAL A 76 -0.23 -9.66 -2.40
C VAL A 76 -0.45 -10.19 -3.82
N ILE A 77 -1.55 -9.78 -4.43
CA ILE A 77 -1.80 -9.93 -5.86
C ILE A 77 -1.50 -8.60 -6.56
N ARG A 78 -0.60 -8.62 -7.54
CA ARG A 78 -0.21 -7.46 -8.35
C ARG A 78 0.32 -7.85 -9.72
N TYR A 79 0.61 -6.87 -10.56
CA TYR A 79 1.41 -7.12 -11.76
C TYR A 79 2.81 -7.65 -11.39
N PRO A 80 3.37 -8.61 -12.15
CA PRO A 80 4.65 -9.24 -11.81
C PRO A 80 5.79 -8.22 -11.68
N ASN A 81 6.70 -8.44 -10.74
CA ASN A 81 7.82 -7.52 -10.45
C ASN A 81 8.70 -7.19 -11.67
N PHE A 82 8.93 -8.14 -12.59
CA PHE A 82 9.73 -7.92 -13.80
C PHE A 82 8.96 -7.25 -14.95
N THR A 83 7.65 -7.23 -14.88
CA THR A 83 6.77 -6.65 -15.90
C THR A 83 5.74 -5.77 -15.20
N ASP A 84 6.22 -5.00 -14.23
CA ASP A 84 5.36 -4.19 -13.39
C ASP A 84 4.57 -3.19 -14.23
N LYS A 85 3.44 -2.74 -13.70
CA LYS A 85 2.62 -1.71 -14.33
C LYS A 85 2.62 -0.50 -13.41
N THR A 86 3.00 0.64 -13.97
CA THR A 86 3.00 1.93 -13.29
C THR A 86 2.26 2.94 -14.14
N GLY A 87 1.58 3.90 -13.50
CA GLY A 87 0.93 5.02 -14.17
C GLY A 87 1.43 6.36 -13.64
N ASP A 88 1.56 7.36 -14.50
CA ASP A 88 1.89 8.73 -14.09
C ASP A 88 0.61 9.50 -13.87
N VAL A 89 0.35 9.83 -12.61
CA VAL A 89 -0.86 10.53 -12.19
C VAL A 89 -0.51 11.96 -11.82
N PRO A 90 -1.25 12.99 -12.28
CA PRO A 90 -1.01 14.37 -11.88
C PRO A 90 -0.96 14.52 -10.34
N LEU A 91 0.05 15.21 -9.83
CA LEU A 91 0.25 15.37 -8.38
C LEU A 91 -0.93 16.09 -7.71
N GLU A 92 -1.56 17.02 -8.43
CA GLU A 92 -2.73 17.80 -7.98
C GLU A 92 -3.97 16.95 -7.67
N TYR A 93 -3.98 15.71 -8.15
CA TYR A 93 -5.06 14.79 -7.84
C TYR A 93 -4.86 14.13 -6.48
N VAL A 94 -3.67 14.08 -5.91
CA VAL A 94 -3.43 13.28 -4.69
C VAL A 94 -3.82 14.06 -3.43
N TYR A 95 -4.80 13.54 -2.70
CA TYR A 95 -5.23 14.06 -1.40
C TYR A 95 -4.95 13.09 -0.26
N LEU A 96 -4.75 13.62 0.94
CA LEU A 96 -4.58 12.88 2.18
C LEU A 96 -5.23 13.63 3.35
N LYS A 97 -5.56 12.88 4.41
CA LYS A 97 -6.09 13.46 5.64
C LYS A 97 -4.97 13.77 6.64
N VAL A 98 -5.10 14.90 7.31
CA VAL A 98 -4.23 15.38 8.40
C VAL A 98 -5.09 15.77 9.60
N GLY A 99 -4.48 15.97 10.76
CA GLY A 99 -5.13 16.25 12.04
C GLY A 99 -4.78 15.19 13.09
N ASN A 100 -4.60 13.94 12.64
CA ASN A 100 -4.24 12.80 13.48
C ASN A 100 -2.90 12.97 14.23
N GLN A 101 -1.96 13.77 13.71
CA GLN A 101 -0.67 14.06 14.33
C GLN A 101 -0.78 14.89 15.63
N GLN A 102 -1.90 15.61 15.83
CA GLN A 102 -2.22 16.37 17.05
C GLN A 102 -3.50 15.87 17.75
N GLY A 103 -4.12 14.80 17.23
CA GLY A 103 -5.43 14.32 17.72
C GLY A 103 -6.59 15.27 17.44
N GLU A 104 -6.49 16.07 16.38
CA GLU A 104 -7.53 17.00 15.93
C GLU A 104 -8.45 16.37 14.89
N ASP A 105 -9.55 17.07 14.57
CA ASP A 105 -10.47 16.66 13.51
C ASP A 105 -9.75 16.55 12.16
N LEU A 106 -10.11 15.53 11.38
CA LEU A 106 -9.44 15.24 10.13
C LEU A 106 -9.82 16.24 9.02
N GLU A 107 -8.82 16.85 8.40
CA GLU A 107 -8.95 17.71 7.22
C GLU A 107 -8.26 17.06 6.01
N ALA A 108 -8.90 17.15 4.84
CA ALA A 108 -8.31 16.69 3.59
C ALA A 108 -7.52 17.81 2.91
N ILE A 109 -6.24 17.57 2.61
CA ILE A 109 -5.35 18.49 1.91
C ILE A 109 -4.68 17.81 0.72
N GLU A 110 -4.07 18.60 -0.17
CA GLU A 110 -3.27 18.07 -1.28
C GLU A 110 -1.92 17.52 -0.78
N LEU A 111 -1.40 16.45 -1.40
CA LEU A 111 -0.07 15.93 -1.12
C LEU A 111 1.02 17.00 -1.37
N LYS A 112 0.81 17.86 -2.37
CA LYS A 112 1.71 18.97 -2.65
C LYS A 112 1.79 19.96 -1.48
N GLU A 113 0.66 20.26 -0.84
CA GLU A 113 0.60 21.11 0.35
C GLU A 113 1.34 20.45 1.51
N TYR A 114 1.06 19.17 1.76
CA TYR A 114 1.75 18.38 2.80
C TYR A 114 3.28 18.38 2.63
N LEU A 115 3.78 18.23 1.41
CA LEU A 115 5.22 18.22 1.13
C LEU A 115 5.88 19.61 1.17
N ASN A 116 5.11 20.67 0.95
CA ASN A 116 5.59 22.04 1.10
C ASN A 116 5.68 22.47 2.57
N HIS A 117 4.72 22.03 3.39
CA HIS A 117 4.55 22.47 4.77
C HIS A 117 4.60 21.32 5.77
N LEU A 118 5.46 20.32 5.52
CA LEU A 118 5.60 19.12 6.36
C LEU A 118 5.67 19.39 7.88
N PRO A 119 6.35 20.44 8.39
CA PRO A 119 6.38 20.73 9.83
C PRO A 119 5.00 20.95 10.47
N GLU A 120 4.00 21.35 9.70
CA GLU A 120 2.63 21.58 10.19
C GLU A 120 1.86 20.26 10.38
N TYR A 121 2.33 19.18 9.74
CA TYR A 121 1.64 17.89 9.66
C TYR A 121 2.41 16.73 10.27
N ILE A 122 3.34 17.04 11.18
CA ILE A 122 4.06 16.08 12.01
C ILE A 122 3.84 16.37 13.49
N SER A 123 3.95 15.36 14.34
CA SER A 123 3.74 15.48 15.78
C SER A 123 4.88 16.21 16.49
N TYR A 124 6.10 16.11 15.96
CA TYR A 124 7.31 16.68 16.57
C TYR A 124 8.00 17.71 15.66
N PRO A 125 7.38 18.89 15.41
CA PRO A 125 7.95 19.92 14.54
C PRO A 125 9.31 20.43 15.02
N GLU A 126 9.59 20.38 16.33
CA GLU A 126 10.90 20.73 16.89
C GLU A 126 12.03 19.78 16.47
N LYS A 127 11.70 18.58 15.98
CA LYS A 127 12.65 17.61 15.41
C LYS A 127 12.81 17.79 13.90
N TYR A 128 12.11 18.74 13.28
CA TYR A 128 12.33 19.13 11.90
C TYR A 128 13.58 20.02 11.80
N ASP A 129 14.52 19.63 10.94
CA ASP A 129 15.69 20.47 10.68
C ASP A 129 15.25 21.77 9.96
N PRO A 130 15.48 22.96 10.54
CA PRO A 130 15.04 24.23 9.97
C PRO A 130 15.71 24.58 8.63
N GLU A 131 16.80 23.91 8.25
CA GLU A 131 17.44 24.07 6.95
C GLU A 131 16.79 23.21 5.85
N ASN A 132 15.81 22.38 6.20
CA ASN A 132 15.06 21.60 5.24
C ASN A 132 14.28 22.52 4.29
N LYS A 133 14.27 22.13 3.02
CA LYS A 133 13.50 22.79 1.97
C LYS A 133 12.20 22.01 1.74
N PRO A 134 11.22 22.61 1.04
CA PRO A 134 10.06 21.88 0.53
C PRO A 134 10.47 20.56 -0.13
N LEU A 135 9.71 19.49 0.15
CA LEU A 135 9.97 18.15 -0.36
C LEU A 135 9.29 17.89 -1.71
N VAL A 136 9.08 18.96 -2.47
CA VAL A 136 8.51 18.97 -3.81
C VAL A 136 9.27 19.99 -4.65
N THR A 137 9.35 19.75 -5.95
CA THR A 137 10.05 20.61 -6.91
C THR A 137 9.15 20.90 -8.11
N ASP A 138 9.52 21.89 -8.92
CA ASP A 138 8.79 22.24 -10.15
C ASP A 138 8.72 21.08 -11.17
N LYS A 139 9.56 20.04 -11.02
CA LYS A 139 9.52 18.84 -11.87
C LYS A 139 8.43 17.85 -11.45
N ASP A 140 7.96 17.91 -10.21
CA ASP A 140 6.99 16.99 -9.63
C ASP A 140 5.56 17.35 -10.10
N THR A 141 5.34 17.27 -11.41
CA THR A 141 4.02 17.45 -12.03
C THR A 141 3.15 16.21 -11.88
N HIS A 142 3.79 15.04 -11.80
CA HIS A 142 3.14 13.73 -11.69
C HIS A 142 3.81 12.90 -10.60
N VAL A 143 3.06 11.93 -10.08
CA VAL A 143 3.55 10.86 -9.21
C VAL A 143 3.47 9.53 -9.95
N LEU A 144 4.42 8.65 -9.67
CA LEU A 144 4.44 7.30 -10.21
C LEU A 144 3.57 6.38 -9.35
N VAL A 145 2.48 5.86 -9.89
CA VAL A 145 1.49 5.06 -9.15
C VAL A 145 1.57 3.59 -9.55
N SER A 146 1.49 2.70 -8.57
CA SER A 146 1.24 1.27 -8.78
C SER A 146 0.19 0.77 -7.79
N ALA A 147 -0.46 -0.34 -8.10
CA ALA A 147 -1.53 -0.89 -7.26
C ALA A 147 -1.43 -2.40 -7.06
N GLN A 148 -1.94 -2.83 -5.90
CA GLN A 148 -1.94 -4.22 -5.47
C GLN A 148 -3.11 -4.53 -4.52
N ALA A 149 -3.49 -5.81 -4.45
CA ALA A 149 -4.45 -6.32 -3.48
C ALA A 149 -3.74 -7.12 -2.39
N CYS A 150 -4.12 -6.88 -1.14
CA CYS A 150 -3.50 -7.42 0.06
C CYS A 150 -4.52 -8.26 0.82
N PHE A 151 -4.09 -9.39 1.40
CA PHE A 151 -4.99 -10.35 2.05
C PHE A 151 -4.75 -10.40 3.55
N LEU A 152 -5.74 -9.96 4.32
CA LEU A 152 -5.70 -9.97 5.78
C LEU A 152 -6.38 -11.23 6.32
N PRO A 153 -5.69 -12.02 7.15
CA PRO A 153 -6.21 -13.25 7.74
C PRO A 153 -7.14 -12.91 8.91
N ILE A 154 -8.35 -12.43 8.61
CA ILE A 154 -9.35 -12.03 9.60
C ILE A 154 -10.36 -13.18 9.77
N PRO A 155 -10.51 -13.75 10.99
CA PRO A 155 -11.53 -14.74 11.28
C PRO A 155 -12.93 -14.19 11.01
N GLN A 156 -13.97 -15.01 11.19
CA GLN A 156 -15.35 -14.57 11.01
C GLN A 156 -15.74 -13.39 11.92
N GLN A 157 -15.00 -13.15 13.00
CA GLN A 157 -15.14 -11.99 13.87
C GLN A 157 -13.78 -11.53 14.40
N GLY A 158 -13.63 -10.23 14.59
CA GLY A 158 -12.47 -9.61 15.24
C GLY A 158 -11.57 -8.83 14.29
N LYS A 159 -10.37 -8.51 14.76
CA LYS A 159 -9.38 -7.73 14.01
C LYS A 159 -8.06 -8.46 13.87
N CYS A 160 -7.31 -8.14 12.82
CA CYS A 160 -5.89 -8.49 12.73
C CYS A 160 -5.03 -7.22 12.82
N GLU A 161 -3.86 -7.33 13.45
CA GLU A 161 -2.85 -6.29 13.44
C GLU A 161 -1.79 -6.59 12.38
N PHE A 162 -1.41 -5.58 11.61
CA PHE A 162 -0.40 -5.71 10.58
C PHE A 162 0.35 -4.40 10.35
N ASN A 163 1.48 -4.49 9.65
CA ASN A 163 2.25 -3.34 9.18
C ASN A 163 2.80 -3.57 7.77
N PRO A 164 2.83 -2.53 6.92
CA PRO A 164 3.77 -2.45 5.83
C PRO A 164 5.21 -2.43 6.35
N VAL A 165 6.10 -3.12 5.65
CA VAL A 165 7.52 -3.16 5.96
C VAL A 165 8.29 -2.83 4.70
N LEU A 166 9.10 -1.77 4.78
CA LEU A 166 9.91 -1.29 3.66
C LEU A 166 11.39 -1.47 3.96
N PHE A 167 12.16 -1.84 2.95
CA PHE A 167 13.61 -1.82 3.00
C PHE A 167 14.15 -1.15 1.75
N ASN A 168 14.78 0.01 1.93
CA ASN A 168 15.41 0.71 0.83
C ASN A 168 16.91 0.41 0.80
N TYR A 169 17.42 -0.09 -0.32
CA TYR A 169 18.80 -0.57 -0.42
C TYR A 169 19.85 0.54 -0.32
N GLN A 170 19.46 1.79 -0.53
CA GLN A 170 20.35 2.94 -0.45
C GLN A 170 20.30 3.59 0.92
N SER A 171 19.16 3.55 1.61
CA SER A 171 18.96 4.14 2.95
C SER A 171 19.98 3.66 3.99
N ARG A 172 20.50 4.62 4.75
CA ARG A 172 21.39 4.40 5.90
C ARG A 172 20.92 5.21 7.09
N LYS A 173 21.30 4.78 8.29
CA LYS A 173 20.93 5.40 9.57
C LYS A 173 21.12 6.93 9.59
N ASP A 174 22.18 7.45 8.99
CA ASP A 174 22.53 8.88 9.01
C ASP A 174 22.30 9.59 7.66
N SER A 175 21.80 8.85 6.68
CA SER A 175 21.63 9.27 5.29
C SER A 175 20.49 8.46 4.65
N PRO A 176 19.24 8.68 5.09
CA PRO A 176 18.07 8.03 4.51
C PRO A 176 17.90 8.41 3.03
N ALA A 177 17.39 7.49 2.21
CA ALA A 177 17.09 7.73 0.79
C ALA A 177 15.62 8.05 0.53
N VAL A 178 14.73 7.78 1.49
CA VAL A 178 13.29 7.87 1.30
C VAL A 178 12.62 8.39 2.57
N LEU A 179 11.72 9.35 2.39
CA LEU A 179 10.64 9.62 3.34
C LEU A 179 9.41 8.84 2.89
N ALA A 180 8.91 7.95 3.74
CA ALA A 180 7.66 7.24 3.52
C ALA A 180 6.50 8.01 4.17
N ILE A 181 5.38 8.14 3.47
CA ILE A 181 4.13 8.68 4.01
C ILE A 181 3.06 7.61 3.88
N LEU A 182 2.56 7.14 5.02
CA LEU A 182 1.40 6.26 5.10
C LEU A 182 0.14 7.12 5.07
N ILE A 183 -0.83 6.77 4.22
CA ILE A 183 -2.11 7.46 4.10
C ILE A 183 -3.23 6.44 4.27
N THR A 184 -4.15 6.71 5.20
CA THR A 184 -5.35 5.90 5.49
C THR A 184 -6.58 6.79 5.58
N THR A 185 -7.77 6.20 5.79
CA THR A 185 -8.98 6.97 6.10
C THR A 185 -8.94 7.68 7.44
N GLU A 186 -8.05 7.25 8.34
CA GLU A 186 -7.86 7.76 9.70
C GLU A 186 -6.83 8.89 9.77
N GLY A 187 -6.08 9.17 8.70
CA GLY A 187 -5.07 10.21 8.67
C GLY A 187 -3.83 9.85 7.87
N SER A 188 -2.71 10.49 8.22
CA SER A 188 -1.42 10.27 7.54
C SER A 188 -0.24 10.18 8.51
N SER A 189 0.85 9.56 8.10
CA SER A 189 2.02 9.36 8.96
C SER A 189 3.31 9.42 8.16
N ALA A 190 4.19 10.34 8.53
CA ALA A 190 5.52 10.48 7.94
C ALA A 190 6.53 9.62 8.72
N THR A 191 7.37 8.88 8.00
CA THR A 191 8.47 8.09 8.56
C THR A 191 9.65 8.06 7.61
N VAL A 192 10.82 8.47 8.09
CA VAL A 192 12.06 8.36 7.33
C VAL A 192 12.56 6.91 7.33
N LEU A 193 12.91 6.38 6.16
CA LEU A 193 13.52 5.05 6.04
C LEU A 193 15.02 5.13 6.31
N ASP A 194 15.43 4.77 7.53
CA ASP A 194 16.82 4.78 7.99
C ASP A 194 17.41 3.35 8.10
N ASN A 195 16.57 2.32 7.90
CA ASN A 195 16.88 0.88 8.02
C ASN A 195 17.40 0.46 9.41
N ASN A 196 17.16 1.27 10.44
CA ASN A 196 17.67 1.05 11.78
C ASN A 196 16.56 1.15 12.84
N SER A 197 15.74 2.19 12.75
CA SER A 197 14.59 2.42 13.61
C SER A 197 13.46 1.46 13.24
N ASP A 198 12.62 1.09 14.23
CA ASP A 198 11.45 0.23 14.04
C ASP A 198 11.70 -1.05 13.22
N ARG A 199 12.89 -1.64 13.41
CA ARG A 199 13.39 -2.76 12.63
C ARG A 199 12.48 -3.99 12.71
N ALA A 200 12.12 -4.49 11.53
CA ALA A 200 11.51 -5.79 11.29
C ALA A 200 12.55 -6.77 10.72
N GLN A 201 12.16 -8.05 10.59
CA GLN A 201 13.01 -9.08 9.99
C GLN A 201 13.46 -8.73 8.56
N TRP A 202 12.62 -8.02 7.81
CA TRP A 202 12.78 -7.77 6.37
C TRP A 202 12.86 -6.28 6.02
N GLY A 203 12.98 -5.39 7.00
CA GLY A 203 12.99 -3.96 6.76
C GLY A 203 12.68 -3.13 7.99
N GLN A 204 12.03 -1.99 7.77
CA GLN A 204 11.53 -1.08 8.78
C GLN A 204 9.99 -1.10 8.75
N ASN A 205 9.35 -1.24 9.91
CA ASN A 205 7.89 -1.16 9.99
C ASN A 205 7.43 0.27 9.74
N ILE A 206 6.36 0.42 8.98
CA ILE A 206 5.65 1.70 8.84
C ILE A 206 4.43 1.64 9.76
N TYR A 207 4.43 2.52 10.74
CA TYR A 207 3.37 2.64 11.73
C TYR A 207 2.45 3.81 11.40
N PHE A 208 1.22 3.74 11.90
CA PHE A 208 0.30 4.87 11.91
C PHE A 208 0.59 5.78 13.11
N ASN A 209 0.57 7.09 12.87
CA ASN A 209 0.75 8.14 13.86
C ASN A 209 -0.59 8.49 14.51
N ASN A 210 -0.76 8.12 15.76
CA ASN A 210 -1.87 8.50 16.61
C ASN A 210 -1.38 9.53 17.63
N ASN A 211 -1.44 10.82 17.29
CA ASN A 211 -1.05 11.93 18.15
C ASN A 211 0.37 11.78 18.76
N GLY A 212 1.34 11.47 17.91
CA GLY A 212 2.73 11.23 18.27
C GLY A 212 3.01 9.81 18.79
N GLN A 213 2.01 8.95 18.93
CA GLN A 213 2.18 7.54 19.28
C GLN A 213 2.13 6.67 18.02
N LYS A 214 3.04 5.69 17.93
CA LYS A 214 3.01 4.72 16.84
C LYS A 214 2.03 3.61 17.18
N THR A 215 1.26 3.22 16.18
CA THR A 215 0.24 2.17 16.29
C THR A 215 0.32 1.24 15.08
N CYS A 216 0.05 -0.04 15.28
CA CYS A 216 -0.15 -0.96 14.17
C CYS A 216 -1.39 -0.58 13.37
N LEU A 217 -1.41 -0.92 12.08
CA LEU A 217 -2.68 -0.91 11.36
C LEU A 217 -3.51 -2.10 11.83
N THR A 218 -4.82 -1.89 11.89
CA THR A 218 -5.78 -2.95 12.14
C THR A 218 -6.64 -3.18 10.91
N GLY A 219 -7.03 -4.43 10.69
CA GLY A 219 -8.02 -4.80 9.69
C GLY A 219 -9.22 -5.46 10.36
N GLU A 220 -10.41 -5.02 9.99
CA GLU A 220 -11.70 -5.59 10.43
C GLU A 220 -12.53 -5.93 9.19
N ARG A 221 -13.39 -6.96 9.26
CA ARG A 221 -14.32 -7.24 8.17
C ARG A 221 -15.28 -6.09 7.97
N LEU A 222 -15.59 -5.76 6.71
CA LEU A 222 -16.57 -4.71 6.39
C LEU A 222 -17.96 -5.02 6.98
N SER A 223 -18.38 -6.29 6.94
CA SER A 223 -19.62 -6.75 7.56
C SER A 223 -19.66 -6.47 9.07
N ASP A 224 -18.62 -6.88 9.81
CA ASP A 224 -18.47 -6.63 11.25
C ASP A 224 -18.46 -5.13 11.57
N TYR A 225 -17.69 -4.35 10.81
CA TYR A 225 -17.59 -2.90 11.00
C TYR A 225 -18.95 -2.21 10.85
N LYS A 226 -19.74 -2.59 9.83
CA LYS A 226 -21.09 -2.06 9.60
C LYS A 226 -22.04 -2.44 10.72
N ASP A 227 -21.98 -3.68 11.20
CA ASP A 227 -22.81 -4.15 12.29
C ASP A 227 -22.46 -3.45 13.62
N ASN A 228 -21.18 -3.18 13.88
CA ASN A 228 -20.73 -2.43 15.04
C ASN A 228 -21.22 -0.96 15.00
N GLN A 229 -21.03 -0.27 13.87
CA GLN A 229 -21.57 1.07 13.64
C GLN A 229 -23.10 1.12 13.83
N ALA A 230 -23.83 0.11 13.35
CA ALA A 230 -25.27 0.06 13.49
C ALA A 230 -25.69 -0.13 14.95
N GLN A 231 -24.95 -0.93 15.73
CA GLN A 231 -25.22 -1.12 17.16
C GLN A 231 -24.98 0.17 17.96
N GLU A 232 -23.90 0.91 17.66
CA GLU A 232 -23.61 2.20 18.28
C GLU A 232 -24.68 3.23 17.92
N LEU A 233 -25.06 3.33 16.65
CA LEU A 233 -26.10 4.24 16.17
C LEU A 233 -27.47 3.94 16.81
N ALA A 234 -27.86 2.66 16.87
CA ALA A 234 -29.09 2.23 17.52
C ALA A 234 -29.11 2.63 19.01
N SER A 235 -27.97 2.46 19.70
CA SER A 235 -27.83 2.81 21.11
C SER A 235 -27.87 4.32 21.34
N HIS A 236 -27.21 5.11 20.48
CA HIS A 236 -27.17 6.56 20.59
C HIS A 236 -28.49 7.24 20.26
N GLN A 237 -29.22 6.74 19.25
CA GLN A 237 -30.46 7.35 18.78
C GLN A 237 -31.73 6.70 19.34
N GLY A 238 -31.60 5.57 20.04
CA GLY A 238 -32.75 4.82 20.58
C GLY A 238 -33.65 4.21 19.50
N ILE A 239 -33.09 3.95 18.32
CA ILE A 239 -33.80 3.35 17.18
C ILE A 239 -33.59 1.83 17.14
N SER A 240 -34.36 1.12 16.32
CA SER A 240 -34.16 -0.32 16.12
C SER A 240 -32.83 -0.60 15.40
N LEU A 241 -32.23 -1.78 15.64
CA LEU A 241 -31.01 -2.18 14.94
C LEU A 241 -31.21 -2.30 13.41
N GLU A 242 -32.39 -2.72 12.97
CA GLU A 242 -32.72 -2.81 11.55
C GLU A 242 -32.76 -1.42 10.89
N GLU A 243 -33.34 -0.44 11.58
CA GLU A 243 -33.34 0.95 11.14
C GLU A 243 -31.91 1.52 11.13
N ALA A 244 -31.13 1.26 12.17
CA ALA A 244 -29.72 1.70 12.23
C ALA A 244 -28.89 1.11 11.08
N ARG A 245 -29.03 -0.19 10.78
CA ARG A 245 -28.35 -0.85 9.65
C ARG A 245 -28.65 -0.19 8.31
N SER A 246 -29.87 0.32 8.11
CA SER A 246 -30.25 1.03 6.89
C SER A 246 -29.63 2.43 6.77
N GLN A 247 -29.17 3.00 7.88
CA GLN A 247 -28.58 4.34 7.96
C GLN A 247 -27.04 4.32 7.95
N VAL A 248 -26.40 3.19 8.26
CA VAL A 248 -24.93 3.07 8.23
C VAL A 248 -24.42 3.17 6.80
N THR A 249 -23.67 4.23 6.54
CA THR A 249 -22.89 4.41 5.31
C THR A 249 -21.41 4.31 5.63
N VAL A 250 -20.66 3.61 4.79
CA VAL A 250 -19.21 3.44 4.93
C VAL A 250 -18.54 4.13 3.75
N ALA A 251 -17.44 4.84 4.00
CA ALA A 251 -16.66 5.45 2.92
C ALA A 251 -16.17 4.38 1.95
N GLU A 252 -16.00 4.73 0.68
CA GLU A 252 -15.67 3.74 -0.35
C GLU A 252 -14.20 3.34 -0.34
N ASP A 253 -13.35 4.13 0.30
CA ASP A 253 -11.91 3.92 0.40
C ASP A 253 -11.46 3.37 1.76
N VAL A 254 -12.38 2.88 2.59
CA VAL A 254 -12.08 2.28 3.91
C VAL A 254 -11.14 1.08 3.86
N ASN A 255 -11.01 0.44 2.70
CA ASN A 255 -10.12 -0.69 2.48
C ASN A 255 -8.81 -0.30 1.79
N ARG A 256 -8.52 1.00 1.66
CA ARG A 256 -7.39 1.52 0.91
C ARG A 256 -6.35 2.13 1.84
N VAL A 257 -5.10 1.75 1.62
CA VAL A 257 -3.92 2.45 2.15
C VAL A 257 -3.06 2.88 0.98
N MET A 258 -2.49 4.07 1.07
CA MET A 258 -1.48 4.53 0.12
C MET A 258 -0.15 4.72 0.84
N ILE A 259 0.92 4.23 0.23
CA ILE A 259 2.28 4.44 0.72
C ILE A 259 3.00 5.31 -0.30
N VAL A 260 3.28 6.55 0.08
CA VAL A 260 4.05 7.49 -0.72
C VAL A 260 5.52 7.33 -0.37
N GLN A 261 6.38 7.22 -1.36
CA GLN A 261 7.82 7.29 -1.20
C GLN A 261 8.32 8.57 -1.86
N VAL A 262 8.92 9.45 -1.05
CA VAL A 262 9.54 10.70 -1.48
C VAL A 262 11.06 10.50 -1.50
N PRO A 263 11.70 10.43 -2.68
CA PRO A 263 13.14 10.27 -2.78
C PRO A 263 13.90 11.45 -2.17
N LEU A 264 14.90 11.14 -1.35
CA LEU A 264 15.78 12.07 -0.66
C LEU A 264 17.21 11.93 -1.16
N LYS A 265 17.93 13.06 -1.20
CA LYS A 265 19.35 13.06 -1.49
C LYS A 265 20.10 12.43 -0.34
N GLN A 266 20.99 11.53 -0.70
CA GLN A 266 21.90 10.92 0.24
C GLN A 266 23.14 11.79 0.40
N LYS A 267 23.73 11.75 1.61
CA LYS A 267 25.12 12.18 1.78
C LYS A 267 25.98 11.30 0.88
N GLN A 268 26.94 11.91 0.17
CA GLN A 268 27.86 11.17 -0.70
C GLN A 268 28.45 10.00 0.10
N ALA A 269 28.19 8.78 -0.38
CA ALA A 269 28.91 7.63 0.13
C ALA A 269 30.38 7.77 -0.32
N PRO A 270 31.36 7.31 0.48
CA PRO A 270 32.64 6.92 -0.10
C PRO A 270 32.35 5.94 -1.26
N ASP A 271 33.08 6.05 -2.37
CA ASP A 271 32.99 5.10 -3.49
C ASP A 271 33.12 3.67 -2.96
N PHE A 272 31.98 2.97 -2.83
CA PHE A 272 31.96 1.56 -2.49
C PHE A 272 31.62 0.79 -3.76
N LEU A 273 32.59 0.76 -4.68
CA LEU A 273 32.73 -0.40 -5.53
C LEU A 273 33.21 -1.55 -4.63
N SER A 274 32.55 -2.70 -4.69
CA SER A 274 32.91 -3.97 -4.02
C SER A 274 32.61 -4.07 -2.52
N LEU A 275 31.48 -4.68 -2.14
CA LEU A 275 31.41 -6.05 -1.58
C LEU A 275 29.97 -6.41 -1.16
N ALA A 276 29.23 -7.12 -2.01
CA ALA A 276 28.16 -8.02 -1.60
C ALA A 276 27.92 -9.04 -2.71
N ALA A 277 28.84 -9.99 -2.86
CA ALA A 277 28.53 -11.29 -3.41
C ALA A 277 27.73 -12.06 -2.34
N GLY A 278 26.46 -11.67 -2.16
CA GLY A 278 25.47 -12.47 -1.46
C GLY A 278 24.75 -13.29 -2.52
N SER A 279 24.90 -14.61 -2.45
CA SER A 279 24.12 -15.54 -3.27
C SER A 279 22.63 -15.25 -3.10
N CYS A 280 21.97 -14.78 -4.16
CA CYS A 280 20.53 -14.89 -4.28
C CYS A 280 20.21 -16.38 -4.41
N ASP A 281 19.94 -17.06 -3.30
CA ASP A 281 19.29 -18.36 -3.34
C ASP A 281 17.86 -18.14 -3.86
N PHE A 282 17.66 -18.46 -5.13
CA PHE A 282 16.33 -18.69 -5.67
C PHE A 282 15.80 -19.96 -5.01
N MET A 283 14.91 -19.83 -4.02
CA MET A 283 14.12 -20.97 -3.59
C MET A 283 13.14 -21.33 -4.70
N VAL A 284 13.43 -22.42 -5.41
CA VAL A 284 12.45 -23.14 -6.23
C VAL A 284 11.65 -24.01 -5.28
N GLU A 285 10.35 -23.75 -5.17
CA GLU A 285 9.47 -24.48 -4.28
C GLU A 285 8.93 -25.75 -4.96
N GLU A 286 9.05 -26.90 -4.28
CA GLU A 286 8.52 -28.18 -4.74
C GLU A 286 7.00 -28.29 -4.54
N LYS A 287 6.35 -28.94 -5.51
CA LYS A 287 4.91 -29.21 -5.54
C LYS A 287 4.50 -30.24 -4.49
N CYS A 288 3.50 -29.89 -3.68
CA CYS A 288 2.59 -30.87 -3.08
C CYS A 288 1.18 -30.68 -3.64
N ARG A 289 0.59 -31.75 -4.17
CA ARG A 289 -0.80 -31.79 -4.64
C ARG A 289 -1.72 -32.11 -3.46
N GLY A 290 -2.62 -31.19 -3.14
CA GLY A 290 -3.84 -31.46 -2.39
C GLY A 290 -5.03 -31.01 -3.22
N ILE A 291 -5.99 -31.90 -3.45
CA ILE A 291 -7.30 -31.53 -4.00
C ILE A 291 -8.20 -31.29 -2.81
N THR A 292 -8.76 -30.09 -2.68
CA THR A 292 -9.82 -29.82 -1.69
C THR A 292 -11.12 -29.58 -2.44
N LEU A 293 -12.15 -30.39 -2.13
CA LEU A 293 -13.52 -30.13 -2.56
C LEU A 293 -13.98 -28.79 -1.98
N GLY A 294 -14.41 -27.88 -2.86
CA GLY A 294 -14.47 -26.44 -2.59
C GLY A 294 -15.49 -26.02 -1.53
N ALA A 295 -14.99 -25.40 -0.47
CA ALA A 295 -15.79 -24.45 0.31
C ALA A 295 -15.87 -23.13 -0.48
N ALA A 296 -16.98 -22.39 -0.34
CA ALA A 296 -17.13 -21.09 -0.98
C ALA A 296 -16.14 -20.06 -0.41
N SER A 297 -15.73 -19.08 -1.22
CA SER A 297 -14.98 -17.92 -0.74
C SER A 297 -15.79 -17.16 0.30
N ASP A 298 -15.10 -16.60 1.29
CA ASP A 298 -15.66 -15.70 2.29
C ASP A 298 -15.00 -14.31 2.25
N MET A 299 -14.36 -14.00 1.12
CA MET A 299 -13.59 -12.80 0.95
C MET A 299 -14.50 -11.57 0.91
N GLU A 300 -14.11 -10.54 1.63
CA GLU A 300 -14.76 -9.23 1.58
C GLU A 300 -13.72 -8.11 1.75
N ASP A 301 -14.15 -6.86 1.72
CA ASP A 301 -13.26 -5.74 2.02
C ASP A 301 -12.90 -5.70 3.51
N ALA A 302 -11.63 -5.37 3.80
CA ALA A 302 -11.19 -5.10 5.16
C ALA A 302 -11.21 -3.59 5.42
N VAL A 303 -11.91 -3.16 6.45
CA VAL A 303 -11.84 -1.78 6.95
C VAL A 303 -10.53 -1.61 7.71
N ILE A 304 -9.77 -0.59 7.34
CA ILE A 304 -8.45 -0.31 7.91
C ILE A 304 -8.58 0.75 8.99
N GLY A 305 -8.14 0.40 10.19
CA GLY A 305 -8.00 1.32 11.31
C GLY A 305 -6.58 1.26 11.88
N TYR A 306 -6.46 1.66 13.14
CA TYR A 306 -5.22 1.56 13.91
C TYR A 306 -5.45 0.84 15.25
N GLY A 307 -4.36 0.35 15.85
CA GLY A 307 -4.35 -0.43 17.08
C GLY A 307 -4.01 0.40 18.32
N GLU A 308 -3.55 -0.28 19.37
CA GLU A 308 -3.09 0.36 20.60
C GLU A 308 -1.75 1.09 20.41
N ASP A 309 -1.49 2.07 21.28
CA ASP A 309 -0.25 2.85 21.28
C ASP A 309 0.95 2.00 21.72
N GLU A 310 2.00 1.95 20.90
CA GLU A 310 3.23 1.18 21.13
C GLU A 310 4.45 2.07 21.47
N GLY A 311 4.18 3.33 21.83
CA GLY A 311 5.17 4.33 22.20
C GLY A 311 5.40 5.39 21.13
N GLU A 312 6.44 6.20 21.30
CA GLU A 312 6.69 7.37 20.46
C GLU A 312 6.85 7.00 18.97
N HIS A 313 6.16 7.74 18.11
CA HIS A 313 6.27 7.65 16.66
C HIS A 313 7.51 8.40 16.18
N LEU A 314 8.48 7.65 15.66
CA LEU A 314 9.71 8.20 15.12
C LEU A 314 9.48 8.70 13.70
N GLU A 315 9.08 9.96 13.56
CA GLU A 315 8.78 10.57 12.27
C GLU A 315 10.05 10.80 11.44
N LEU A 316 10.77 11.90 11.71
CA LEU A 316 11.88 12.35 10.87
C LEU A 316 13.27 12.07 11.46
N GLY A 317 13.34 11.56 12.69
CA GLY A 317 14.62 11.18 13.34
C GLY A 317 15.64 12.31 13.49
N GLY A 318 15.24 13.58 13.36
CA GLY A 318 16.15 14.74 13.36
C GLY A 318 17.01 14.86 12.09
N HIS A 319 16.62 14.20 10.99
CA HIS A 319 17.39 14.22 9.75
C HIS A 319 17.20 15.54 8.98
N LYS A 320 18.29 16.03 8.41
CA LYS A 320 18.25 17.01 7.33
C LYS A 320 17.80 16.32 6.04
N LEU A 321 16.61 16.68 5.56
CA LEU A 321 15.96 16.13 4.39
C LEU A 321 16.13 17.07 3.20
N GLU A 322 16.53 16.52 2.06
CA GLU A 322 16.55 17.24 0.80
C GLU A 322 15.95 16.35 -0.29
N ARG A 323 14.91 16.82 -0.98
CA ARG A 323 14.28 16.12 -2.10
C ARG A 323 15.29 15.83 -3.22
N ASP A 324 15.31 14.59 -3.75
CA ASP A 324 16.13 14.22 -4.92
C ASP A 324 15.34 14.26 -6.25
N PRO A 325 15.38 15.37 -7.00
CA PRO A 325 14.54 15.55 -8.20
C PRO A 325 14.94 14.66 -9.39
N ASN A 326 15.92 13.76 -9.24
CA ASN A 326 16.25 12.77 -10.27
C ASN A 326 15.28 11.59 -10.28
N TYR A 327 14.55 11.37 -9.19
CA TYR A 327 13.61 10.26 -9.03
C TYR A 327 12.21 10.80 -8.72
N PRO A 328 11.14 10.25 -9.30
CA PRO A 328 9.78 10.70 -9.05
C PRO A 328 9.32 10.32 -7.63
N ILE A 329 8.32 11.05 -7.14
CA ILE A 329 7.54 10.60 -5.98
C ILE A 329 6.71 9.38 -6.42
N ARG A 330 6.77 8.29 -5.66
CA ARG A 330 6.02 7.04 -5.95
C ARG A 330 4.87 6.88 -4.97
N ILE A 331 3.73 6.40 -5.44
CA ILE A 331 2.60 5.99 -4.61
C ILE A 331 2.27 4.52 -4.90
N THR A 332 2.19 3.73 -3.83
CA THR A 332 1.70 2.36 -3.90
C THR A 332 0.33 2.29 -3.26
N VAL A 333 -0.69 1.99 -4.06
CA VAL A 333 -2.07 1.82 -3.62
C VAL A 333 -2.31 0.37 -3.22
N GLN A 334 -2.73 0.14 -1.99
CA GLN A 334 -3.03 -1.17 -1.43
C GLN A 334 -4.52 -1.30 -1.16
N PHE A 335 -5.17 -2.30 -1.75
CA PHE A 335 -6.56 -2.66 -1.49
C PHE A 335 -6.60 -3.89 -0.57
N TYR A 336 -7.15 -3.75 0.63
CA TYR A 336 -7.16 -4.81 1.62
C TYR A 336 -8.44 -5.64 1.59
N LYS A 337 -8.26 -6.95 1.53
CA LYS A 337 -9.33 -7.95 1.54
C LYS A 337 -9.23 -8.80 2.79
N ALA A 338 -10.35 -8.98 3.48
CA ALA A 338 -10.49 -9.87 4.63
C ALA A 338 -10.84 -11.28 4.15
N THR A 339 -10.23 -12.32 4.73
CA THR A 339 -10.64 -13.72 4.52
C THR A 339 -10.34 -14.58 5.73
N SER A 340 -11.22 -15.53 6.05
CA SER A 340 -11.02 -16.49 7.14
C SER A 340 -10.60 -17.87 6.62
N ASN A 341 -10.81 -18.13 5.33
CA ASN A 341 -10.54 -19.43 4.71
C ASN A 341 -9.43 -19.40 3.64
N ALA A 342 -8.95 -18.21 3.23
CA ALA A 342 -7.97 -17.97 2.17
C ALA A 342 -8.37 -18.54 0.80
N ILE A 343 -9.66 -18.78 0.58
CA ILE A 343 -10.20 -19.21 -0.71
C ILE A 343 -10.50 -17.93 -1.50
N ILE A 344 -9.99 -17.85 -2.73
CA ILE A 344 -10.32 -16.80 -3.69
C ILE A 344 -10.99 -17.48 -4.88
N ASP A 345 -12.25 -17.15 -5.13
CA ASP A 345 -12.98 -17.64 -6.30
C ASP A 345 -12.74 -16.76 -7.55
N ASP A 346 -13.36 -17.12 -8.68
CA ASP A 346 -13.10 -16.41 -9.94
C ASP A 346 -13.73 -15.01 -9.95
N GLU A 347 -14.85 -14.83 -9.24
CA GLU A 347 -15.51 -13.53 -9.11
C GLU A 347 -14.63 -12.58 -8.28
N ASP A 348 -14.08 -13.08 -7.18
CA ASP A 348 -13.10 -12.38 -6.36
C ASP A 348 -11.87 -11.93 -7.16
N LEU A 349 -11.31 -12.83 -8.00
CA LEU A 349 -10.15 -12.51 -8.84
C LEU A 349 -10.45 -11.43 -9.87
N VAL A 350 -11.62 -11.49 -10.52
CA VAL A 350 -12.06 -10.44 -11.45
C VAL A 350 -12.24 -9.11 -10.72
N ASN A 351 -12.83 -9.14 -9.52
CA ASN A 351 -12.99 -7.95 -8.69
C ASN A 351 -11.64 -7.34 -8.28
N ILE A 352 -10.68 -8.17 -7.85
CA ILE A 352 -9.31 -7.75 -7.53
C ILE A 352 -8.64 -7.12 -8.75
N HIS A 353 -8.71 -7.77 -9.91
CA HIS A 353 -8.13 -7.25 -11.13
C HIS A 353 -8.72 -5.88 -11.49
N ASN A 354 -10.04 -5.74 -11.42
CA ASN A 354 -10.71 -4.46 -11.67
C ASN A 354 -10.31 -3.37 -10.67
N CYS A 355 -10.12 -3.69 -9.40
CA CYS A 355 -9.64 -2.73 -8.39
C CYS A 355 -8.22 -2.24 -8.73
N ILE A 356 -7.33 -3.16 -9.09
CA ILE A 356 -5.95 -2.82 -9.50
C ILE A 356 -5.98 -1.95 -10.76
N GLU A 357 -6.79 -2.30 -11.77
CA GLU A 357 -6.87 -1.53 -13.01
C GLU A 357 -7.42 -0.12 -12.83
N LYS A 358 -8.37 0.05 -11.90
CA LYS A 358 -8.95 1.35 -11.57
C LYS A 358 -7.89 2.36 -11.13
N ALA A 359 -6.83 1.93 -10.44
CA ALA A 359 -5.75 2.82 -9.99
C ALA A 359 -5.00 3.52 -11.14
N TYR A 360 -5.04 2.97 -12.35
CA TYR A 360 -4.37 3.54 -13.53
C TYR A 360 -5.30 4.38 -14.40
N THR A 361 -6.58 4.52 -14.06
CA THR A 361 -7.57 5.21 -14.91
C THR A 361 -7.32 6.71 -15.03
N SER A 362 -6.76 7.33 -13.99
CA SER A 362 -6.36 8.75 -14.01
C SER A 362 -4.88 8.97 -14.33
N ALA A 363 -4.20 7.93 -14.82
CA ALA A 363 -2.85 8.09 -15.31
C ALA A 363 -2.86 8.68 -16.72
N ASP A 364 -2.09 9.75 -16.94
CA ASP A 364 -1.88 10.32 -18.27
C ASP A 364 -0.98 9.39 -19.12
N TYR A 365 -0.16 8.58 -18.46
CA TYR A 365 0.74 7.61 -19.08
C TYR A 365 0.78 6.32 -18.28
N ILE A 366 0.93 5.18 -18.97
CA ILE A 366 1.04 3.85 -18.36
C ILE A 366 2.26 3.14 -18.97
N GLY A 367 3.06 2.50 -18.12
CA GLY A 367 4.25 1.75 -18.53
C GLY A 367 4.79 0.86 -17.43
N SER A 368 6.10 0.61 -17.47
CA SER A 368 6.87 -0.20 -16.54
C SER A 368 8.23 0.43 -16.30
N LEU A 369 8.74 0.36 -15.07
CA LEU A 369 10.12 0.77 -14.78
C LEU A 369 11.15 -0.26 -15.27
N VAL A 370 10.75 -1.53 -15.43
CA VAL A 370 11.63 -2.62 -15.83
C VAL A 370 11.71 -2.74 -17.34
N ILE A 371 10.55 -2.78 -18.00
CA ILE A 371 10.44 -3.11 -19.42
C ILE A 371 10.03 -1.92 -20.29
N GLY A 372 9.89 -0.71 -19.75
CA GLY A 372 9.64 0.51 -20.53
C GLY A 372 8.17 0.83 -20.78
N THR A 373 7.88 1.55 -21.86
CA THR A 373 6.54 2.11 -22.14
C THR A 373 5.59 1.14 -22.82
N LEU A 374 4.29 1.42 -22.66
CA LEU A 374 3.23 0.73 -23.39
C LEU A 374 3.09 1.31 -24.82
N GLU A 375 3.59 0.59 -25.83
CA GLU A 375 3.37 0.94 -27.23
C GLU A 375 2.37 -0.03 -27.87
N LYS A 376 1.28 0.51 -28.47
CA LYS A 376 0.23 -0.28 -29.16
C LYS A 376 -0.35 -1.43 -28.31
N GLY A 377 -0.48 -1.19 -27.00
CA GLY A 377 -1.04 -2.17 -26.06
C GLY A 377 -0.06 -3.25 -25.58
N ASN A 378 1.22 -3.20 -25.99
CA ASN A 378 2.25 -4.12 -25.52
C ASN A 378 3.37 -3.34 -24.81
N LEU A 379 3.81 -3.84 -23.65
CA LEU A 379 4.96 -3.29 -22.95
C LEU A 379 6.25 -3.77 -23.63
N ALA A 380 7.11 -2.83 -24.01
CA ALA A 380 8.39 -3.11 -24.64
C ALA A 380 9.42 -2.04 -24.25
N MET A 381 10.70 -2.38 -24.38
CA MET A 381 11.82 -1.49 -24.04
C MET A 381 11.74 -0.21 -24.88
N GLY A 382 11.17 0.84 -24.30
CA GLY A 382 11.02 2.16 -24.90
C GLY A 382 12.11 3.13 -24.45
N GLU A 383 12.29 4.21 -25.21
CA GLU A 383 13.31 5.23 -24.94
C GLU A 383 12.93 6.23 -23.84
N ALA A 384 11.64 6.36 -23.53
CA ALA A 384 11.13 7.24 -22.50
C ALA A 384 10.65 6.44 -21.28
N ARG A 385 11.02 6.89 -20.08
CA ARG A 385 10.35 6.43 -18.85
C ARG A 385 8.96 7.06 -18.78
N PRO A 386 8.00 6.43 -18.08
CA PRO A 386 6.69 7.03 -17.82
C PRO A 386 6.76 8.50 -17.31
N THR A 387 7.82 8.90 -16.58
CA THR A 387 8.05 10.31 -16.17
C THR A 387 9.02 11.14 -17.03
N GLN A 388 9.47 10.66 -18.20
CA GLN A 388 10.19 11.49 -19.17
C GLN A 388 9.24 11.80 -20.33
N PRO A 389 8.85 13.07 -20.56
CA PRO A 389 8.09 13.39 -21.76
C PRO A 389 8.93 13.03 -22.98
N ALA A 390 8.49 12.01 -23.73
CA ALA A 390 9.02 11.75 -25.05
C ALA A 390 8.76 13.01 -25.91
N PRO A 391 9.77 13.58 -26.58
CA PRO A 391 9.52 14.61 -27.56
C PRO A 391 8.74 13.96 -28.70
N SER A 392 7.43 14.21 -28.76
CA SER A 392 6.52 14.08 -29.94
C SER A 392 5.49 12.95 -30.02
N THR A 393 5.29 12.07 -29.04
CA THR A 393 4.15 11.11 -29.12
C THR A 393 2.92 11.65 -28.41
N LYS A 394 1.82 11.79 -29.16
CA LYS A 394 0.52 12.17 -28.59
C LYS A 394 0.14 11.18 -27.48
N PRO A 395 -0.25 11.66 -26.28
CA PRO A 395 -0.67 10.78 -25.19
C PRO A 395 -1.84 9.90 -25.63
N VAL A 396 -1.83 8.64 -25.18
CA VAL A 396 -3.01 7.80 -25.22
C VAL A 396 -3.97 8.40 -24.20
N LEU A 397 -5.08 8.96 -24.68
CA LEU A 397 -6.12 9.56 -23.82
C LEU A 397 -6.60 8.52 -22.80
N GLY A 398 -6.20 8.72 -21.55
CA GLY A 398 -6.76 8.03 -20.39
C GLY A 398 -8.24 8.39 -20.19
N PRO A 399 -9.03 7.51 -19.57
CA PRO A 399 -10.42 7.79 -19.15
C PRO A 399 -10.45 8.87 -18.03
N PRO A 400 -11.62 9.35 -17.57
CA PRO A 400 -11.77 10.71 -17.05
C PRO A 400 -10.95 11.00 -15.77
N LYS A 401 -10.67 12.30 -15.61
CA LYS A 401 -9.68 12.94 -14.72
C LYS A 401 -10.05 12.96 -13.23
N ASP A 402 -11.03 12.18 -12.80
CA ASP A 402 -11.76 12.47 -11.56
C ASP A 402 -11.55 11.38 -10.47
N PHE A 403 -10.54 10.51 -10.56
CA PHE A 403 -10.40 9.35 -9.66
C PHE A 403 -9.86 9.67 -8.26
N LEU A 404 -9.12 10.76 -8.08
CA LEU A 404 -8.61 11.14 -6.75
C LEU A 404 -9.34 12.37 -6.16
N GLN A 405 -10.23 13.00 -6.92
CA GLN A 405 -11.41 13.57 -6.27
C GLN A 405 -12.25 12.39 -5.78
N VAL A 406 -12.73 12.44 -4.55
CA VAL A 406 -13.61 11.39 -4.01
C VAL A 406 -14.88 11.31 -4.89
N VAL A 407 -14.90 10.41 -5.88
CA VAL A 407 -16.05 10.19 -6.77
C VAL A 407 -16.27 8.69 -7.01
N ASN A 408 -17.51 8.30 -6.71
CA ASN A 408 -18.06 6.96 -6.56
C ASN A 408 -17.91 6.02 -7.79
N PRO A 409 -17.12 4.93 -7.72
CA PRO A 409 -17.02 3.95 -8.81
C PRO A 409 -17.95 2.73 -8.65
N PHE A 410 -18.94 2.77 -7.73
CA PHE A 410 -19.86 1.67 -7.41
C PHE A 410 -21.29 2.11 -7.05
N ALA A 411 -21.88 3.04 -7.82
CA ALA A 411 -23.32 3.30 -7.73
C ALA A 411 -24.09 1.97 -7.91
N PRO A 412 -25.04 1.63 -7.00
CA PRO A 412 -25.86 0.43 -7.16
C PRO A 412 -26.64 0.52 -8.47
N HIS A 413 -26.75 -0.60 -9.19
CA HIS A 413 -27.50 -0.70 -10.44
C HIS A 413 -28.83 0.05 -10.36
N GLN A 414 -28.94 1.19 -11.05
CA GLN A 414 -30.26 1.65 -11.48
C GLN A 414 -30.76 0.62 -12.49
N LYS A 415 -31.73 -0.20 -12.05
CA LYS A 415 -32.51 -1.03 -12.96
C LYS A 415 -33.02 -0.13 -14.09
N SER A 416 -32.84 -0.59 -15.32
CA SER A 416 -33.48 -0.01 -16.50
C SER A 416 -34.94 0.28 -16.19
N LYS A 417 -35.35 1.56 -16.23
CA LYS A 417 -36.77 1.90 -16.25
C LYS A 417 -37.34 1.26 -17.52
N THR A 418 -38.37 0.45 -17.31
CA THR A 418 -39.18 -0.13 -18.38
C THR A 418 -39.91 0.96 -19.15
#